data_AF-A0AAE1L0X4-F1
#
_entry.id   AF-A0AAE1L0X4-F1
#
_cell.length_a   1.000
_cell.length_b   1.000
_cell.length_c   1.000
_cell.angle_alpha   90.00
_cell.angle_beta   90.00
_cell.angle_gamma   90.00
#
_symmetry.space_group_name_H-M   'P 1'
#
loop_
_entity.id
_entity.type
_entity.pdbx_description
1 polymer ?
#
loop_
_entity_poly.entity_id
_entity_poly.type
_entity_poly.pdbx_seq_one_letter_code
_entity_poly.pdbx_strand_id
1 'polypeptide(L)'
;MQNKAYRIITGVLKPTPLLVLYRITGIPPPYIRRKTIKKVEGHKQLNDPRHSLFGHQEVRERLMSRKSFTTVEATDPSQAASHRRECWQEYDNGQHNEALPDLEEKLPPSSNLKRKERATLNEARAKVGKTKDNLHKWELDTNLRQWNISFRSAVWVLIAPTKI
;
A
#
# COMPACT_ATOMS: atom_id res chain seq x y z
N MET A 1 -19.68 -9.61 15.36
CA MET A 1 -20.17 -8.61 14.37
C MET A 1 -20.16 -7.15 14.89
N GLN A 2 -19.40 -6.81 15.95
CA GLN A 2 -19.62 -5.57 16.72
C GLN A 2 -18.60 -4.43 16.48
N ASN A 3 -17.49 -4.65 15.78
CA ASN A 3 -16.37 -3.69 15.86
C ASN A 3 -16.45 -2.50 14.89
N LYS A 4 -17.23 -2.60 13.80
CA LYS A 4 -17.29 -1.54 12.77
C LYS A 4 -18.29 -0.43 13.15
N ALA A 5 -19.45 -0.82 13.68
CA ALA A 5 -20.50 0.12 14.10
C ALA A 5 -20.07 0.94 15.33
N TYR A 6 -19.50 0.29 16.35
CA TYR A 6 -19.05 0.97 17.57
C TYR A 6 -18.00 2.04 17.31
N ARG A 7 -17.05 1.80 16.38
CA ARG A 7 -15.99 2.78 16.05
C ARG A 7 -16.51 4.04 15.38
N ILE A 8 -17.61 3.93 14.62
CA ILE A 8 -18.29 5.04 13.97
C ILE A 8 -19.15 5.78 15.01
N ILE A 9 -19.87 5.04 15.86
CA ILE A 9 -20.80 5.56 16.87
C ILE A 9 -20.06 6.30 18.00
N THR A 10 -18.90 5.81 18.45
CA THR A 10 -18.18 6.43 19.59
C THR A 10 -17.30 7.63 19.21
N GLY A 11 -17.20 8.00 17.93
CA GLY A 11 -16.48 9.21 17.49
C GLY A 11 -14.96 9.21 17.74
N VAL A 12 -14.36 8.06 18.09
CA VAL A 12 -12.98 8.02 18.64
C VAL A 12 -11.89 8.29 17.59
N LEU A 13 -12.14 8.20 16.28
CA LEU A 13 -11.18 8.63 15.26
C LEU A 13 -11.92 9.06 13.98
N LYS A 14 -11.71 10.31 13.54
CA LYS A 14 -12.12 10.75 12.19
C LYS A 14 -11.39 9.87 11.15
N PRO A 15 -12.06 9.44 10.08
CA PRO A 15 -11.41 8.67 9.02
C PRO A 15 -10.26 9.51 8.43
N THR A 16 -9.09 8.89 8.29
CA THR A 16 -7.93 9.55 7.67
C THR A 16 -8.27 9.92 6.23
N PRO A 17 -8.04 11.17 5.80
CA PRO A 17 -8.24 11.57 4.41
C PRO A 17 -7.44 10.68 3.46
N LEU A 18 -8.01 10.34 2.30
CA LEU A 18 -7.39 9.42 1.35
C LEU A 18 -6.02 9.92 0.85
N LEU A 19 -5.87 11.23 0.64
CA LEU A 19 -4.59 11.84 0.21
C LEU A 19 -3.47 11.57 1.22
N VAL A 20 -3.77 11.81 2.50
CA VAL A 20 -2.87 11.56 3.63
C VAL A 20 -2.48 10.08 3.72
N LEU A 21 -3.43 9.17 3.46
CA LEU A 21 -3.16 7.73 3.52
C LEU A 21 -2.09 7.30 2.51
N TYR A 22 -2.13 7.81 1.28
CA TYR A 22 -1.14 7.45 0.26
C TYR A 22 0.26 7.95 0.64
N ARG A 23 0.38 9.17 1.17
CA ARG A 23 1.65 9.72 1.68
C ARG A 23 2.21 8.88 2.82
N ILE A 24 1.40 8.58 3.84
CA ILE A 24 1.85 7.79 5.01
C ILE A 24 2.28 6.37 4.62
N THR A 25 1.57 5.76 3.68
CA THR A 25 1.87 4.38 3.26
C THR A 25 3.05 4.27 2.30
N GLY A 26 3.49 5.38 1.70
CA GLY A 26 4.52 5.38 0.65
C GLY A 26 4.05 4.69 -0.63
N ILE A 27 2.72 4.58 -0.84
CA ILE A 27 2.14 3.88 -2.00
C ILE A 27 1.29 4.88 -2.80
N PRO A 28 1.58 5.08 -4.10
CA PRO A 28 0.82 6.00 -4.92
C PRO A 28 -0.64 5.53 -5.12
N PRO A 29 -1.57 6.48 -5.35
CA PRO A 29 -2.96 6.19 -5.66
C PRO A 29 -3.15 5.12 -6.74
N PRO A 30 -4.20 4.27 -6.64
CA PRO A 30 -4.45 3.18 -7.58
C PRO A 30 -4.53 3.62 -9.04
N TYR A 31 -5.14 4.78 -9.31
CA TYR A 31 -5.33 5.25 -10.68
C TYR A 31 -3.98 5.61 -11.34
N ILE A 32 -3.03 6.19 -10.58
CA ILE A 32 -1.68 6.50 -11.06
C ILE A 32 -0.93 5.21 -11.36
N ARG A 33 -0.96 4.24 -10.44
CA ARG A 33 -0.34 2.93 -10.65
C ARG A 33 -0.86 2.23 -11.90
N ARG A 34 -2.18 2.23 -12.10
CA ARG A 34 -2.82 1.65 -13.30
C ARG A 34 -2.42 2.40 -14.56
N LYS A 35 -2.37 3.73 -14.53
CA LYS A 35 -1.94 4.57 -15.66
C LYS A 35 -0.50 4.23 -16.07
N THR A 36 0.43 4.13 -15.13
CA THR A 36 1.82 3.75 -15.40
C THR A 36 1.92 2.33 -15.96
N ILE A 37 1.23 1.35 -15.37
CA ILE A 37 1.22 -0.04 -15.87
C ILE A 37 0.72 -0.08 -17.32
N LYS A 38 -0.34 0.66 -17.63
CA LYS A 38 -0.90 0.75 -18.98
C LYS A 38 0.15 1.21 -20.02
N LYS A 39 0.93 2.24 -19.68
CA LYS A 39 2.01 2.77 -20.54
C LYS A 39 3.17 1.77 -20.72
N VAL A 40 3.56 1.09 -19.64
CA VAL A 40 4.61 0.07 -19.67
C VAL A 40 4.18 -1.14 -20.50
N GLU A 41 2.91 -1.54 -20.41
CA GLU A 41 2.38 -2.65 -21.20
C GLU A 41 2.33 -2.30 -22.69
N GLY A 42 1.94 -1.06 -23.04
CA GLY A 42 2.05 -0.56 -24.40
C GLY A 42 3.49 -0.61 -24.93
N HIS A 43 4.48 -0.26 -24.11
CA HIS A 43 5.89 -0.37 -24.50
C HIS A 43 6.32 -1.81 -24.78
N LYS A 44 5.92 -2.77 -23.93
CA LYS A 44 6.22 -4.19 -24.17
C LYS A 44 5.56 -4.70 -25.44
N GLN A 45 4.31 -4.32 -25.69
CA GLN A 45 3.62 -4.72 -26.92
C GLN A 45 4.37 -4.27 -28.18
N LEU A 46 4.97 -3.07 -28.15
CA LEU A 46 5.69 -2.51 -29.30
C LEU A 46 7.10 -3.10 -29.47
N ASN A 47 7.79 -3.40 -28.36
CA ASN A 47 9.22 -3.68 -28.38
C ASN A 47 9.61 -5.12 -28.01
N ASP A 48 8.74 -5.91 -27.39
CA ASP A 48 9.03 -7.28 -26.94
C ASP A 48 8.34 -8.32 -27.84
N PRO A 49 9.10 -9.06 -28.68
CA PRO A 49 8.56 -10.14 -29.52
C PRO A 49 7.91 -11.28 -28.76
N ARG A 50 8.19 -11.43 -27.46
CA ARG A 50 7.57 -12.46 -26.60
C ARG A 50 6.19 -12.04 -26.10
N HIS A 51 5.83 -10.77 -26.24
CA HIS A 51 4.53 -10.27 -25.84
C HIS A 51 3.44 -10.86 -26.75
N SER A 52 2.34 -11.34 -26.17
CA SER A 52 1.26 -12.01 -26.92
C SER A 52 0.60 -11.13 -27.99
N LEU A 53 0.66 -9.81 -27.81
CA LEU A 53 0.14 -8.83 -28.75
C LEU A 53 1.23 -8.12 -29.59
N PHE A 54 2.45 -8.65 -29.62
CA PHE A 54 3.52 -8.07 -30.44
C PHE A 54 3.13 -8.04 -31.93
N GLY A 55 3.28 -6.88 -32.57
CA GLY A 55 2.86 -6.67 -33.96
C GLY A 55 1.34 -6.67 -34.19
N HIS A 56 0.52 -6.73 -33.14
CA HIS A 56 -0.92 -6.66 -33.26
C HIS A 56 -1.36 -5.23 -33.60
N GLN A 57 -1.98 -5.06 -34.77
CA GLN A 57 -2.57 -3.80 -35.19
C GLN A 57 -3.92 -3.60 -34.50
N GLU A 58 -4.13 -2.43 -33.90
CA GLU A 58 -5.38 -2.13 -33.21
C GLU A 58 -6.58 -2.17 -34.15
N VAL A 59 -7.65 -2.81 -33.68
CA VAL A 59 -8.97 -2.66 -34.28
C VAL A 59 -9.55 -1.33 -33.84
N ARG A 60 -10.11 -0.57 -34.80
CA ARG A 60 -10.80 0.69 -34.53
C ARG A 60 -11.81 0.51 -33.39
N GLU A 61 -11.73 1.37 -32.38
CA GLU A 61 -12.61 1.30 -31.21
C GLU A 61 -14.08 1.36 -31.67
N ARG A 62 -14.85 0.29 -31.40
CA ARG A 62 -16.30 0.26 -31.69
C ARG A 62 -17.10 1.16 -30.75
N LEU A 63 -16.59 1.41 -29.53
CA LEU A 63 -17.25 2.17 -28.48
C LEU A 63 -16.24 3.09 -27.79
N MET A 64 -16.58 4.37 -27.64
CA MET A 64 -15.74 5.41 -27.00
C MET A 64 -15.32 5.09 -25.55
N SER A 65 -16.06 4.22 -24.87
CA SER A 65 -15.75 3.79 -23.50
C SER A 65 -14.64 2.73 -23.43
N ARG A 66 -14.38 2.01 -24.52
CA ARG A 66 -13.43 0.89 -24.56
C ARG A 66 -12.04 1.36 -24.95
N LYS A 67 -11.28 1.90 -23.99
CA LYS A 67 -9.90 2.33 -24.21
C LYS A 67 -8.91 1.17 -24.08
N SER A 68 -8.25 0.81 -25.19
CA SER A 68 -7.11 -0.13 -25.16
C SER A 68 -5.90 0.48 -24.44
N PHE A 69 -4.91 -0.34 -24.05
CA PHE A 69 -3.60 0.15 -23.58
C PHE A 69 -2.68 0.62 -24.68
N THR A 70 -3.03 0.27 -25.89
CA THR A 70 -2.30 0.56 -27.11
C THR A 70 -2.63 1.99 -27.61
N THR A 71 -3.80 2.55 -27.25
CA THR A 71 -4.18 3.97 -27.49
C THR A 71 -3.50 4.98 -26.55
N VAL A 72 -2.64 4.51 -25.65
CA VAL A 72 -1.93 5.36 -24.69
C VAL A 72 -0.46 5.38 -25.06
N GLU A 73 0.14 6.57 -25.04
CA GLU A 73 1.57 6.74 -25.28
C GLU A 73 2.41 5.82 -24.39
N ALA A 74 3.19 4.95 -25.04
CA ALA A 74 4.03 3.97 -24.38
C ALA A 74 5.14 4.65 -23.56
N THR A 75 5.57 4.01 -22.47
CA THR A 75 6.70 4.49 -21.67
C THR A 75 7.60 3.33 -21.34
N ASP A 76 8.91 3.53 -21.50
CA ASP A 76 9.92 2.54 -21.15
C ASP A 76 9.75 2.10 -19.67
N PRO A 77 9.73 0.78 -19.39
CA PRO A 77 9.80 0.24 -18.03
C PRO A 77 10.82 0.94 -17.12
N SER A 78 11.97 1.37 -17.65
CA SER A 78 13.02 2.07 -16.89
C SER A 78 12.57 3.42 -16.33
N GLN A 79 11.68 4.12 -17.04
CA GLN A 79 11.16 5.44 -16.68
C GLN A 79 9.84 5.37 -15.89
N ALA A 80 9.27 4.17 -15.74
CA ALA A 80 7.97 3.96 -15.11
C ALA A 80 7.89 4.52 -13.68
N ALA A 81 8.95 4.37 -12.89
CA ALA A 81 9.01 4.86 -11.51
C ALA A 81 8.99 6.40 -11.47
N SER A 82 9.79 7.04 -12.32
CA SER A 82 9.86 8.51 -12.41
C SER A 82 8.53 9.10 -12.86
N HIS A 83 7.93 8.57 -13.93
CA HIS A 83 6.61 8.99 -14.41
C HIS A 83 5.52 8.82 -13.34
N ARG A 84 5.56 7.72 -12.58
CA ARG A 84 4.61 7.49 -11.48
C ARG A 84 4.79 8.50 -10.34
N ARG A 85 6.04 8.86 -10.00
CA ARG A 85 6.34 9.88 -8.99
C ARG A 85 5.86 11.26 -9.42
N GLU A 86 6.14 11.67 -10.66
CA GLU A 86 5.69 12.94 -11.23
C GLU A 86 4.17 13.07 -11.21
N CYS A 87 3.45 12.08 -11.75
CA CYS A 87 1.98 12.06 -11.69
C CYS A 87 1.44 12.10 -10.25
N TRP A 88 2.18 11.53 -9.29
CA TRP A 88 1.78 11.55 -7.88
C TRP A 88 2.03 12.92 -7.25
N GLN A 89 3.13 13.60 -7.58
CA GLN A 89 3.38 14.98 -7.17
C GLN A 89 2.29 15.93 -7.69
N GLU A 90 1.93 15.81 -8.97
CA GLU A 90 0.84 16.60 -9.57
C GLU A 90 -0.50 16.39 -8.85
N TYR A 91 -0.81 15.15 -8.48
CA TYR A 91 -2.03 14.82 -7.74
C TYR A 91 -2.05 15.40 -6.32
N ASP A 92 -0.88 15.52 -5.69
CA ASP A 92 -0.72 15.91 -4.30
C ASP A 92 -0.46 17.42 -4.11
N ASN A 93 -0.28 18.17 -5.21
CA ASN A 93 0.19 19.56 -5.26
C ASN A 93 -0.66 20.60 -4.50
N GLY A 94 -1.80 20.20 -3.89
CA GLY A 94 -2.68 21.07 -3.12
C GLY A 94 -2.70 20.84 -1.60
N GLN A 95 -1.90 19.91 -1.07
CA GLN A 95 -1.96 19.50 0.35
C GLN A 95 -0.57 19.45 0.99
N HIS A 96 0.13 20.60 1.02
CA HIS A 96 1.36 20.69 1.78
C HIS A 96 1.04 20.73 3.28
N ASN A 97 1.46 19.70 4.00
CA ASN A 97 1.40 19.63 5.45
C ASN A 97 2.74 19.11 5.94
N GLU A 98 3.45 19.90 6.76
CA GLU A 98 4.78 19.57 7.28
C GLU A 98 4.78 18.28 8.12
N ALA A 99 3.63 17.87 8.66
CA ALA A 99 3.49 16.62 9.39
C ALA A 99 3.40 15.38 8.49
N LEU A 100 3.28 15.56 7.16
CA LEU A 100 3.25 14.44 6.22
C LEU A 100 4.67 14.08 5.75
N PRO A 101 4.99 12.78 5.64
CA PRO A 101 6.27 12.36 5.09
C PRO A 101 6.40 12.79 3.63
N ASP A 102 7.63 12.95 3.16
CA ASP A 102 7.94 13.25 1.75
C ASP A 102 7.29 12.26 0.76
N LEU A 103 7.07 12.75 -0.46
CA LEU A 103 6.46 11.95 -1.53
C LEU A 103 7.48 10.94 -2.07
N GLU A 104 7.61 9.85 -1.36
CA GLU A 104 8.53 8.77 -1.68
C GLU A 104 7.79 7.44 -1.80
N GLU A 105 7.96 6.77 -2.94
CA GLU A 105 7.48 5.41 -3.11
C GLU A 105 8.41 4.46 -2.36
N LYS A 106 7.95 4.00 -1.18
CA LYS A 106 8.68 3.04 -0.36
C LYS A 106 7.74 2.04 0.27
N LEU A 107 8.20 0.79 0.36
CA LEU A 107 7.48 -0.21 1.14
C LEU A 107 7.56 0.16 2.62
N PRO A 108 6.53 -0.16 3.41
CA PRO A 108 6.59 0.06 4.85
C PRO A 108 7.75 -0.75 5.44
N PRO A 109 8.40 -0.29 6.53
CA PRO A 109 9.51 -0.99 7.16
C PRO A 109 9.21 -2.46 7.52
N SER A 110 7.92 -2.76 7.79
CA SER A 110 7.45 -4.11 8.08
C SER A 110 7.48 -5.07 6.88
N SER A 111 7.75 -4.59 5.66
CA SER A 111 7.84 -5.43 4.47
C SER A 111 8.99 -6.44 4.52
N ASN A 112 10.10 -6.07 5.17
CA ASN A 112 11.29 -6.90 5.34
C ASN A 112 11.18 -7.91 6.49
N LEU A 113 10.14 -7.82 7.32
CA LEU A 113 9.93 -8.72 8.45
C LEU A 113 9.47 -10.10 7.97
N LYS A 114 9.85 -11.14 8.72
CA LYS A 114 9.42 -12.51 8.44
C LYS A 114 7.90 -12.61 8.59
N ARG A 115 7.29 -13.57 7.88
CA ARG A 115 5.82 -13.82 7.93
C ARG A 115 5.29 -13.89 9.35
N LYS A 116 6.02 -14.57 10.25
CA LYS A 116 5.62 -14.72 11.65
C LYS A 116 5.53 -13.38 12.38
N GLU A 117 6.52 -12.51 12.20
CA GLU A 117 6.60 -11.17 12.81
C GLU A 117 5.55 -10.21 12.23
N ARG A 118 5.27 -10.32 10.93
CA ARG A 118 4.22 -9.53 10.26
C ARG A 118 2.83 -9.92 10.75
N ALA A 119 2.59 -11.21 10.98
CA ALA A 119 1.32 -11.70 11.51
C ALA A 119 1.07 -11.16 12.93
N THR A 120 2.08 -11.22 13.82
CA THR A 120 1.98 -10.66 15.18
C THR A 120 1.84 -9.13 15.22
N LEU A 121 2.46 -8.39 14.30
CA LEU A 121 2.23 -6.94 14.20
C LEU A 121 0.82 -6.60 13.69
N ASN A 122 0.31 -7.37 12.73
CA ASN A 122 -1.07 -7.22 12.27
C ASN A 122 -2.07 -7.57 13.38
N GLU A 123 -1.78 -8.56 14.23
CA GLU A 123 -2.55 -8.83 15.45
C GLU A 123 -2.57 -7.64 16.40
N ALA A 124 -1.39 -7.09 16.74
CA ALA A 124 -1.27 -5.93 17.62
C ALA A 124 -2.08 -4.73 17.10
N ARG A 125 -2.13 -4.54 15.77
CA ARG A 125 -2.94 -3.52 15.11
C ARG A 125 -4.44 -3.84 15.09
N ALA A 126 -4.80 -5.11 14.84
CA ALA A 126 -6.18 -5.55 14.72
C ALA A 126 -6.85 -5.87 16.07
N LYS A 127 -6.09 -5.88 17.17
CA LYS A 127 -6.51 -6.29 18.52
C LYS A 127 -7.14 -7.69 18.54
N VAL A 128 -6.67 -8.57 17.67
CA VAL A 128 -7.11 -9.97 17.61
C VAL A 128 -6.20 -10.77 18.54
N GLY A 129 -6.79 -11.55 19.45
CA GLY A 129 -6.03 -12.36 20.41
C GLY A 129 -5.48 -13.66 19.81
N LYS A 130 -4.41 -14.16 20.43
CA LYS A 130 -3.77 -15.46 20.13
C LYS A 130 -4.63 -16.61 20.62
N THR A 131 -5.70 -16.91 19.90
CA THR A 131 -6.47 -18.15 20.09
C THR A 131 -5.82 -19.29 19.30
N LYS A 132 -6.06 -20.53 19.72
CA LYS A 132 -5.56 -21.73 19.02
C LYS A 132 -5.94 -21.72 17.54
N ASP A 133 -7.18 -21.38 17.23
CA ASP A 133 -7.68 -21.31 15.84
C ASP A 133 -6.94 -20.27 15.01
N ASN A 134 -6.62 -19.11 15.59
CA ASN A 134 -5.88 -18.05 14.92
C ASN A 134 -4.41 -18.43 14.72
N LEU A 135 -3.77 -19.03 15.73
CA LEU A 135 -2.39 -19.51 15.63
C LEU A 135 -2.25 -20.60 14.57
N HIS A 136 -3.21 -21.52 14.49
CA HIS A 136 -3.30 -22.53 13.44
C HIS A 136 -3.51 -21.87 12.06
N LYS A 137 -4.48 -20.94 11.95
CA LYS A 137 -4.76 -20.18 10.71
C LYS A 137 -3.56 -19.40 10.19
N TRP A 138 -2.69 -18.90 11.07
CA TRP A 138 -1.50 -18.14 10.70
C TRP A 138 -0.22 -18.98 10.62
N GLU A 139 -0.32 -20.31 10.76
CA GLU A 139 0.83 -21.23 10.72
C GLU A 139 1.90 -20.87 11.78
N LEU A 140 1.45 -20.31 12.91
CA LEU A 140 2.28 -19.97 14.06
C LEU A 140 2.33 -21.08 15.11
N ASP A 141 1.49 -22.11 14.95
CA ASP A 141 1.40 -23.27 15.82
C ASP A 141 2.57 -24.25 15.57
N THR A 142 3.79 -23.81 15.89
CA THR A 142 4.96 -24.68 15.95
C THR A 142 5.31 -24.87 17.43
N ASN A 143 4.90 -26.01 17.99
CA ASN A 143 5.28 -26.57 19.30
C ASN A 143 5.79 -25.57 20.35
N LEU A 144 4.94 -25.29 21.33
CA LEU A 144 5.16 -24.44 22.52
C LEU A 144 6.39 -24.85 23.36
N ARG A 145 7.61 -24.66 22.87
CA ARG A 145 8.83 -24.57 23.68
C ARG A 145 9.70 -23.47 23.10
N GLN A 146 10.02 -22.48 23.94
CA GLN A 146 10.83 -21.28 23.67
C GLN A 146 10.15 -20.14 22.88
N TRP A 147 9.34 -19.36 23.59
CA TRP A 147 9.31 -17.91 23.38
C TRP A 147 9.33 -17.19 24.72
N ASN A 148 10.47 -17.26 25.42
CA ASN A 148 10.87 -16.17 26.32
C ASN A 148 11.37 -15.02 25.43
N ILE A 149 10.44 -14.27 24.81
CA ILE A 149 10.77 -12.91 24.40
C ILE A 149 10.34 -12.03 25.57
N SER A 150 11.34 -11.57 26.31
CA SER A 150 11.21 -10.47 27.25
C SER A 150 10.59 -9.26 26.54
N PHE A 151 9.29 -9.03 26.75
CA PHE A 151 8.67 -7.71 26.59
C PHE A 151 8.85 -6.92 27.90
N ARG A 152 10.07 -6.94 28.46
CA ARG A 152 10.49 -6.03 29.52
C ARG A 152 11.70 -5.25 29.02
N SER A 153 11.40 -4.13 28.37
CA SER A 153 12.13 -2.85 28.37
C SER A 153 11.95 -2.19 27.00
N ALA A 154 11.82 -0.86 27.02
CA ALA A 154 11.55 0.03 25.88
C ALA A 154 10.09 0.08 25.40
N VAL A 155 9.26 0.84 26.12
CA VAL A 155 8.68 2.14 25.69
C VAL A 155 7.65 2.54 26.76
N TRP A 156 8.18 3.00 27.89
CA TRP A 156 7.50 3.92 28.81
C TRP A 156 8.40 5.15 28.89
N VAL A 157 8.45 5.93 27.81
CA VAL A 157 8.94 7.31 27.86
C VAL A 157 8.05 8.10 26.91
N LEU A 158 7.57 9.25 27.39
CA LEU A 158 6.72 10.26 26.74
C LEU A 158 5.20 10.08 26.89
N ILE A 159 4.72 10.13 28.13
CA ILE A 159 3.58 10.99 28.49
C ILE A 159 3.90 11.63 29.85
N ALA A 160 4.51 12.81 29.84
CA ALA A 160 4.51 13.71 30.99
C ALA A 160 3.45 14.79 30.74
N PRO A 161 2.42 14.94 31.58
CA PRO A 161 1.54 16.10 31.53
C PRO A 161 2.25 17.28 32.22
N THR A 162 2.71 18.27 31.45
CA THR A 162 3.06 19.57 32.01
C THR A 162 1.78 20.32 32.34
N LYS A 163 1.46 20.40 33.63
CA LYS A 163 0.59 21.42 34.21
C LYS A 163 1.46 22.64 34.54
N ILE A 164 1.09 23.81 34.03
CA ILE A 164 1.09 25.10 34.75
C ILE A 164 -0.21 25.77 34.37
#